data_AF-A0A6M4NQT7-F1
#
_entry.id   AF-A0A6M4NQT7-F1
#
_cell.length_a   1.000
_cell.length_b   1.000
_cell.length_c   1.000
_cell.angle_alpha   90.00
_cell.angle_beta   90.00
_cell.angle_gamma   90.00
#
_symmetry.space_group_name_H-M   'P 1'
#
loop_
_entity.id
_entity.type
_entity.pdbx_description
1 polymer ?
#
loop_
_entity_poly.entity_id
_entity_poly.type
_entity_poly.pdbx_seq_one_letter_code
_entity_poly.pdbx_strand_id
1 'polypeptide(L)'
;MNEEDIQNLINQALSCTVMSRIPLSGEQMDALQNLNEYCVNLALQMPEVAKKPLKVVYKSNEEFKIALMAFCLCQSLTNPRRKLRENKEFFEKNITIYHLPNNVKEIDFGEILPENVAEAINWEVLEDWKLYRDNESGGIKALVDEKTRLTGLETYRRGGDPLYEFARFHRKFTEKENKIAEESRIQAQNSFRNAVIQSVTSEVAKQQLLAGMNPMDIINTLLSQESDLQLPPSRSTMPQIINRNKK
;
A
#
# COMPACT_ATOMS: atom_id res chain seq x y z
N MET A 1 -32.09 28.82 -11.67
CA MET A 1 -30.63 28.65 -11.78
C MET A 1 -30.39 28.25 -13.20
N ASN A 2 -29.73 29.13 -13.94
CA ASN A 2 -29.51 28.93 -15.37
C ASN A 2 -28.29 28.01 -15.56
N GLU A 3 -28.09 27.50 -16.77
CA GLU A 3 -26.99 26.60 -17.11
C GLU A 3 -25.61 27.21 -16.81
N GLU A 4 -25.49 28.53 -17.00
CA GLU A 4 -24.29 29.31 -16.66
C GLU A 4 -23.98 29.30 -15.16
N ASP A 5 -25.00 29.39 -14.30
CA ASP A 5 -24.82 29.33 -12.84
C ASP A 5 -24.32 27.94 -12.40
N ILE A 6 -24.82 26.89 -13.05
CA ILE A 6 -24.41 25.50 -12.78
C ILE A 6 -22.95 25.32 -13.19
N GLN A 7 -22.59 25.77 -14.39
CA GLN A 7 -21.21 25.67 -14.87
C GLN A 7 -20.24 26.46 -13.97
N ASN A 8 -20.66 27.63 -13.49
CA ASN A 8 -19.88 28.43 -12.55
C ASN A 8 -19.65 27.69 -11.22
N LEU A 9 -20.67 27.01 -10.67
CA LEU A 9 -20.52 26.20 -9.45
C LEU A 9 -19.55 25.02 -9.65
N ILE A 10 -19.60 24.37 -10.81
CA ILE A 10 -18.70 23.27 -11.15
C ILE A 10 -17.27 23.79 -11.28
N ASN A 11 -17.08 24.89 -12.01
CA ASN A 11 -15.77 25.53 -12.18
C ASN A 11 -15.19 25.98 -10.84
N GLN A 12 -16.01 26.50 -9.93
CA GLN A 12 -15.59 26.85 -8.57
C GLN A 12 -15.14 25.60 -7.80
N ALA A 13 -15.89 24.50 -7.85
CA ALA A 13 -15.51 23.26 -7.18
C ALA A 13 -14.18 22.67 -7.71
N LEU A 14 -13.97 22.71 -9.03
CA LEU A 14 -12.75 22.23 -9.69
C LEU A 14 -11.54 23.12 -9.40
N SER A 15 -11.70 24.44 -9.49
CA SER A 15 -10.63 25.43 -9.26
C SER A 15 -10.36 25.72 -7.79
N CYS A 16 -11.01 25.00 -6.88
CA CYS A 16 -10.84 25.18 -5.45
C CYS A 16 -9.40 24.85 -5.05
N THR A 17 -8.74 25.78 -4.34
CA THR A 17 -7.37 25.56 -3.84
C THR A 17 -7.44 24.66 -2.62
N VAL A 18 -6.80 23.49 -2.70
CA VAL A 18 -6.72 22.57 -1.57
C VAL A 18 -5.54 22.94 -0.67
N MET A 19 -5.78 23.00 0.64
CA MET A 19 -4.80 23.27 1.68
C MET A 19 -4.91 22.23 2.80
N SER A 20 -3.79 21.96 3.46
CA SER A 20 -3.72 21.11 4.65
C SER A 20 -3.20 21.92 5.82
N ARG A 21 -3.81 21.76 7.00
CA ARG A 21 -3.30 22.35 8.26
C ARG A 21 -1.98 21.73 8.71
N ILE A 22 -1.71 20.52 8.26
CA ILE A 22 -0.45 19.81 8.50
C ILE A 22 0.48 20.06 7.32
N PRO A 23 1.79 20.32 7.55
CA PRO A 23 2.74 20.50 6.46
C PRO A 23 2.84 19.23 5.61
N LEU A 24 2.51 19.37 4.33
CA LEU A 24 2.68 18.34 3.31
C LEU A 24 3.64 18.86 2.23
N SER A 25 4.34 17.93 1.57
CA SER A 25 5.19 18.25 0.42
C SER A 25 4.37 18.73 -0.78
N GLY A 26 5.03 19.39 -1.75
CA GLY A 26 4.37 19.83 -2.98
C GLY A 26 3.69 18.68 -3.73
N GLU A 27 4.37 17.54 -3.85
CA GLU A 27 3.83 16.34 -4.50
C GLU A 27 2.55 15.81 -3.82
N GLN A 28 2.49 15.87 -2.49
CA GLN A 28 1.31 15.47 -1.72
C GLN A 28 0.16 16.47 -1.87
N MET A 29 0.47 17.76 -1.93
CA MET A 29 -0.54 18.79 -2.21
C MET A 29 -1.10 18.65 -3.62
N ASP A 30 -0.26 18.35 -4.61
CA ASP A 30 -0.69 18.08 -5.98
C ASP A 30 -1.57 16.83 -6.04
N ALA A 31 -1.22 15.76 -5.32
CA ALA A 31 -2.06 14.58 -5.18
C ALA A 31 -3.44 14.93 -4.59
N LEU A 32 -3.49 15.74 -3.53
CA LEU A 32 -4.76 16.19 -2.95
C LEU A 32 -5.57 17.08 -3.89
N GLN A 33 -4.92 17.94 -4.67
CA GLN A 33 -5.61 18.76 -5.68
C GLN A 33 -6.22 17.86 -6.76
N ASN A 34 -5.48 16.86 -7.21
CA ASN A 34 -5.96 15.90 -8.20
C ASN A 34 -7.10 15.01 -7.65
N LEU A 35 -7.02 14.61 -6.38
CA LEU A 35 -8.12 13.93 -5.70
C LEU A 35 -9.38 14.80 -5.66
N ASN A 36 -9.24 16.13 -5.47
CA ASN A 36 -10.38 17.04 -5.46
C ASN A 36 -11.09 17.03 -6.81
N GLU A 37 -10.34 17.16 -7.91
CA GLU A 37 -10.89 17.11 -9.27
C GLU A 37 -11.64 15.79 -9.51
N TYR A 38 -11.04 14.66 -9.12
CA TYR A 38 -11.70 13.35 -9.20
C TYR A 38 -13.00 13.30 -8.40
N CYS A 39 -13.01 13.75 -7.14
CA CYS A 39 -14.20 13.75 -6.30
C CYS A 39 -15.30 14.68 -6.84
N VAL A 40 -14.94 15.80 -7.47
CA VAL A 40 -15.90 16.67 -8.15
C VAL A 40 -16.52 15.95 -9.34
N ASN A 41 -15.72 15.32 -10.19
CA ASN A 41 -16.21 14.56 -11.33
C ASN A 41 -17.12 13.39 -10.90
N LEU A 42 -16.74 12.67 -9.84
CA LEU A 42 -17.56 11.61 -9.27
C LEU A 42 -18.89 12.15 -8.72
N ALA A 43 -18.87 13.30 -8.04
CA ALA A 43 -20.07 13.94 -7.53
C ALA A 43 -21.04 14.35 -8.64
N LEU A 44 -20.55 14.77 -9.81
CA LEU A 44 -21.39 15.12 -10.97
C LEU A 44 -22.19 13.93 -11.51
N GLN A 45 -21.68 12.72 -11.35
CA GLN A 45 -22.37 11.50 -11.75
C GLN A 45 -23.45 11.07 -10.75
N MET A 46 -23.50 11.68 -9.55
CA MET A 46 -24.45 11.28 -8.50
C MET A 46 -25.89 11.75 -8.82
N PRO A 47 -26.91 10.89 -8.61
CA PRO A 47 -28.31 11.25 -8.84
C PRO A 47 -28.75 12.50 -8.06
N GLU A 48 -28.20 12.73 -6.87
CA GLU A 48 -28.53 13.89 -6.03
C GLU A 48 -28.01 15.21 -6.60
N VAL A 49 -26.85 15.20 -7.25
CA VAL A 49 -26.27 16.37 -7.90
C VAL A 49 -26.94 16.62 -9.24
N ALA A 50 -27.21 15.56 -10.02
CA ALA A 50 -28.01 15.65 -11.24
C ALA A 50 -29.39 16.29 -11.00
N LYS A 51 -30.05 15.96 -9.87
CA LYS A 51 -31.32 16.58 -9.45
C LYS A 51 -31.16 17.98 -8.86
N LYS A 52 -30.05 18.25 -8.16
CA LYS A 52 -29.77 19.54 -7.50
C LYS A 52 -28.28 19.89 -7.59
N PRO A 53 -27.87 20.60 -8.65
CA PRO A 53 -26.44 20.87 -8.91
C PRO A 53 -25.73 21.66 -7.80
N LEU A 54 -26.46 22.46 -7.03
CA LEU A 54 -25.96 23.15 -5.83
C LEU A 54 -25.32 22.21 -4.79
N LYS A 55 -25.60 20.91 -4.85
CA LYS A 55 -25.01 19.91 -3.96
C LYS A 55 -23.59 19.47 -4.38
N VAL A 56 -23.08 19.90 -5.54
CA VAL A 56 -21.78 19.43 -6.06
C VAL A 56 -20.63 19.63 -5.07
N VAL A 57 -20.55 20.79 -4.42
CA VAL A 57 -19.50 21.08 -3.41
C VAL A 57 -19.64 20.19 -2.18
N TYR A 58 -20.87 20.02 -1.69
CA TYR A 58 -21.14 19.16 -0.54
C TYR A 58 -20.79 17.69 -0.83
N LYS A 59 -21.26 17.16 -1.97
CA LYS A 59 -21.05 15.76 -2.35
C LYS A 59 -19.60 15.45 -2.73
N SER A 60 -18.92 16.37 -3.42
CA SER A 60 -17.49 16.22 -3.66
C SER A 60 -16.68 16.24 -2.38
N ASN A 61 -17.02 17.07 -1.39
CA ASN A 61 -16.37 17.06 -0.07
C ASN A 61 -16.65 15.78 0.71
N GLU A 62 -17.86 15.22 0.62
CA GLU A 62 -18.21 13.93 1.22
C GLU A 62 -17.31 12.81 0.67
N GLU A 63 -17.17 12.71 -0.66
CA GLU A 63 -16.28 11.74 -1.31
C GLU A 63 -14.81 12.00 -1.00
N PHE A 64 -14.39 13.27 -0.97
CA PHE A 64 -13.03 13.65 -0.62
C PHE A 64 -12.67 13.22 0.81
N LYS A 65 -13.58 13.42 1.76
CA LYS A 65 -13.40 12.96 3.14
C LYS A 65 -13.30 11.43 3.21
N ILE A 66 -14.17 10.72 2.49
CA ILE A 66 -14.14 9.25 2.43
C ILE A 66 -12.79 8.76 1.91
N ALA A 67 -12.26 9.36 0.85
CA ALA A 67 -10.96 9.04 0.30
C ALA A 67 -9.82 9.26 1.32
N LEU A 68 -9.78 10.42 1.99
CA LEU A 68 -8.79 10.69 3.03
C LEU A 68 -8.84 9.68 4.18
N MET A 69 -10.05 9.29 4.61
CA MET A 69 -10.23 8.26 5.62
C MET A 69 -9.69 6.91 5.14
N ALA A 70 -9.93 6.54 3.88
CA ALA A 70 -9.40 5.32 3.30
C ALA A 70 -7.87 5.32 3.28
N PHE A 71 -7.24 6.43 2.89
CA PHE A 71 -5.77 6.55 2.84
C PHE A 71 -5.15 6.40 4.22
N CYS A 72 -5.70 7.12 5.20
CA CYS A 72 -5.23 7.02 6.59
C CYS A 72 -5.44 5.60 7.17
N LEU A 73 -6.53 4.94 6.78
CA LEU A 73 -6.80 3.57 7.20
C LEU A 73 -5.84 2.56 6.53
N CYS A 74 -5.51 2.75 5.24
CA CYS A 74 -4.46 1.99 4.57
C CYS A 74 -3.15 2.09 5.34
N GLN A 75 -2.71 3.33 5.63
CA GLN A 75 -1.45 3.55 6.35
C GLN A 75 -1.49 2.97 7.76
N SER A 76 -2.61 3.09 8.46
CA SER A 76 -2.76 2.48 9.78
C SER A 76 -2.63 0.96 9.73
N LEU A 77 -3.17 0.29 8.69
CA LEU A 77 -3.13 -1.17 8.57
C LEU A 77 -1.81 -1.72 8.03
N THR A 78 -1.05 -0.95 7.26
CA THR A 78 0.28 -1.33 6.75
C THR A 78 1.39 -1.02 7.77
N ASN A 79 1.19 -0.04 8.65
CA ASN A 79 2.18 0.36 9.63
C ASN A 79 2.30 -0.66 10.81
N PRO A 80 3.48 -1.26 11.04
CA PRO A 80 3.68 -2.18 12.17
C PRO A 80 3.48 -1.53 13.55
N ARG A 81 3.64 -0.21 13.65
CA ARG A 81 3.49 0.59 14.88
C ARG A 81 2.06 1.12 15.07
N ARG A 82 1.09 0.58 14.34
CA ARG A 82 -0.32 0.95 14.41
C ARG A 82 -0.83 1.14 15.84
N LYS A 83 -1.58 2.22 16.06
CA LYS A 83 -2.39 2.37 17.28
C LYS A 83 -3.75 1.69 17.08
N LEU A 84 -4.13 0.79 17.99
CA LEU A 84 -5.42 0.06 17.94
C LEU A 84 -6.65 0.98 17.84
N ARG A 85 -6.55 2.22 18.32
CA ARG A 85 -7.62 3.24 18.27
C ARG A 85 -7.87 3.81 16.88
N GLU A 86 -6.93 3.67 15.95
CA GLU A 86 -7.06 4.19 14.58
C GLU A 86 -7.94 3.23 13.76
N ASN A 87 -9.24 3.50 13.82
CA ASN A 87 -10.31 2.83 13.08
C ASN A 87 -11.13 3.87 12.29
N LYS A 88 -12.15 3.40 11.56
CA LYS A 88 -13.02 4.27 10.76
C LYS A 88 -13.59 5.43 11.58
N GLU A 89 -14.13 5.15 12.77
CA GLU A 89 -14.78 6.13 13.63
C GLU A 89 -13.78 7.20 14.12
N PHE A 90 -12.54 6.80 14.42
CA PHE A 90 -11.47 7.72 14.77
C PHE A 90 -11.15 8.68 13.62
N PHE A 91 -10.98 8.17 12.40
CA PHE A 91 -10.70 9.03 11.23
C PHE A 91 -11.89 9.91 10.86
N GLU A 92 -13.10 9.39 10.95
CA GLU A 92 -14.32 10.16 10.68
C GLU A 92 -14.46 11.37 11.62
N LYS A 93 -14.12 11.19 12.90
CA LYS A 93 -14.16 12.25 13.91
C LYS A 93 -13.05 13.29 13.71
N ASN A 94 -11.86 12.86 13.31
CA ASN A 94 -10.67 13.73 13.25
C ASN A 94 -10.52 14.47 11.92
N ILE A 95 -10.94 13.87 10.80
CA ILE A 95 -10.81 14.49 9.49
C ILE A 95 -11.99 15.42 9.23
N THR A 96 -11.70 16.72 9.11
CA THR A 96 -12.69 17.75 8.82
C THR A 96 -12.26 18.57 7.62
N ILE A 97 -13.22 18.87 6.74
CA ILE A 97 -13.01 19.70 5.56
C ILE A 97 -13.72 21.01 5.78
N TYR A 98 -12.97 22.10 5.81
CA TYR A 98 -13.49 23.45 5.88
C TYR A 98 -13.48 24.10 4.51
N HIS A 99 -14.53 24.85 4.20
CA HIS A 99 -14.53 25.75 3.04
C HIS A 99 -14.31 27.17 3.56
N LEU A 100 -13.13 27.71 3.25
CA LEU A 100 -12.70 29.04 3.64
C LEU A 100 -13.05 30.07 2.53
N PRO A 101 -13.00 31.38 2.83
CA PRO A 101 -13.11 32.41 1.81
C PRO A 101 -12.10 32.23 0.67
N ASN A 102 -12.34 32.86 -0.48
CA ASN A 102 -11.50 32.79 -1.68
C ASN A 102 -11.41 31.40 -2.32
N ASN A 103 -12.46 30.57 -2.17
CA ASN A 103 -12.55 29.25 -2.78
C ASN A 103 -11.41 28.31 -2.33
N VAL A 104 -11.07 28.36 -1.04
CA VAL A 104 -10.04 27.51 -0.43
C VAL A 104 -10.71 26.37 0.34
N LYS A 105 -10.25 25.15 0.12
CA LYS A 105 -10.63 23.95 0.89
C LYS A 105 -9.50 23.62 1.84
N GLU A 106 -9.72 23.79 3.14
CA GLU A 106 -8.74 23.46 4.16
C GLU A 106 -9.08 22.11 4.82
N ILE A 107 -8.10 21.22 4.88
CA ILE A 107 -8.20 19.91 5.51
C ILE A 107 -7.57 19.98 6.90
N ASP A 108 -8.35 19.60 7.90
CA ASP A 108 -7.91 19.40 9.28
C ASP A 108 -7.93 17.91 9.61
N PHE A 109 -6.84 17.44 10.20
CA PHE A 109 -6.64 16.04 10.58
C PHE A 109 -6.73 15.81 12.09
N GLY A 110 -7.01 16.85 12.89
CA GLY A 110 -7.26 16.73 14.33
C GLY A 110 -6.10 16.07 15.08
N GLU A 111 -6.38 14.95 15.77
CA GLU A 111 -5.41 14.22 16.60
C GLU A 111 -4.55 13.20 15.83
N ILE A 112 -4.66 13.15 14.50
CA ILE A 112 -3.85 12.25 13.68
C ILE A 112 -2.42 12.79 13.64
N LEU A 113 -1.43 11.92 13.84
CA LEU A 113 -0.03 12.33 13.81
C LEU A 113 0.35 12.84 12.40
N PRO A 114 1.01 14.01 12.28
CA PRO A 114 1.48 14.56 11.00
C PRO A 114 2.26 13.58 10.13
N GLU A 115 3.14 12.81 10.75
CA GLU A 115 3.97 11.80 10.08
C GLU A 115 3.09 10.72 9.41
N ASN A 116 2.06 10.26 10.10
CA ASN A 116 1.13 9.26 9.56
C ASN A 116 0.29 9.84 8.41
N VAL A 117 -0.09 11.12 8.48
CA VAL A 117 -0.83 11.79 7.40
C VAL A 117 0.06 11.93 6.16
N ALA A 118 1.31 12.34 6.35
CA ALA A 118 2.26 12.44 5.26
C ALA A 118 2.50 11.07 4.60
N GLU A 119 2.71 10.00 5.37
CA GLU A 119 2.89 8.66 4.79
C GLU A 119 1.62 8.13 4.10
N ALA A 120 0.44 8.50 4.61
CA ALA A 120 -0.84 8.07 4.04
C ALA A 120 -1.15 8.72 2.68
N ILE A 121 -0.74 9.96 2.48
CA ILE A 121 -1.00 10.70 1.24
C ILE A 121 0.17 10.46 0.28
N ASN A 122 -0.08 9.62 -0.72
CA ASN A 122 0.85 9.39 -1.83
C ASN A 122 0.07 9.05 -3.10
N TRP A 123 0.71 9.22 -4.27
CA TRP A 123 0.08 9.01 -5.58
C TRP A 123 -0.38 7.57 -5.79
N GLU A 124 0.36 6.58 -5.29
CA GLU A 124 0.04 5.17 -5.50
C GLU A 124 -1.32 4.80 -4.87
N VAL A 125 -1.52 5.16 -3.60
CA VAL A 125 -2.78 4.89 -2.89
C VAL A 125 -3.93 5.69 -3.50
N LEU A 126 -3.66 6.91 -4.00
CA LEU A 126 -4.66 7.74 -4.65
C LEU A 126 -5.15 7.14 -5.97
N GLU A 127 -4.25 6.69 -6.85
CA GLU A 127 -4.65 6.06 -8.12
C GLU A 127 -5.37 4.74 -7.87
N ASP A 128 -4.91 3.94 -6.90
CA ASP A 128 -5.60 2.71 -6.49
C ASP A 128 -7.02 2.99 -6.00
N TRP A 129 -7.20 4.07 -5.27
CA TRP A 129 -8.52 4.48 -4.79
C TRP A 129 -9.43 4.93 -5.91
N LYS A 130 -8.93 5.68 -6.89
CA LYS A 130 -9.71 6.05 -8.07
C LYS A 130 -10.17 4.84 -8.85
N LEU A 131 -9.28 3.88 -9.07
CA LEU A 131 -9.60 2.61 -9.73
C LEU A 131 -10.63 1.80 -8.94
N TYR A 132 -10.49 1.78 -7.61
CA TYR A 132 -11.43 1.12 -6.72
C TYR A 132 -12.83 1.76 -6.70
N ARG A 133 -12.88 3.10 -6.73
CA ARG A 133 -14.13 3.87 -6.67
C ARG A 133 -14.77 4.14 -8.02
N ASP A 134 -14.04 3.88 -9.10
CA ASP A 134 -14.58 4.05 -10.43
C ASP A 134 -15.77 3.11 -10.67
N ASN A 135 -16.89 3.71 -11.06
CA ASN A 135 -18.15 3.03 -11.29
C ASN A 135 -18.10 2.12 -12.53
N GLU A 136 -17.18 2.40 -13.46
CA GLU A 136 -17.06 1.67 -14.73
C GLU A 136 -16.06 0.50 -14.65
N SER A 137 -14.99 0.66 -13.86
CA SER A 137 -13.89 -0.32 -13.79
C SER A 137 -14.18 -1.56 -12.92
N GLY A 138 -15.35 -1.72 -12.31
CA GLY A 138 -15.66 -2.92 -11.52
C GLY A 138 -14.99 -2.98 -10.13
N GLY A 139 -14.53 -1.82 -9.66
CA GLY A 139 -14.04 -1.54 -8.30
C GLY A 139 -12.91 -2.45 -7.84
N ILE A 140 -13.09 -3.13 -6.70
CA ILE A 140 -12.01 -3.95 -6.10
C ILE A 140 -11.50 -5.04 -7.02
N LYS A 141 -12.31 -5.50 -7.97
CA LYS A 141 -11.87 -6.52 -8.93
C LYS A 141 -10.79 -5.94 -9.84
N ALA A 142 -11.04 -4.79 -10.47
CA ALA A 142 -10.03 -4.16 -11.32
C ALA A 142 -8.78 -3.79 -10.54
N LEU A 143 -8.94 -3.27 -9.31
CA LEU A 143 -7.78 -2.97 -8.48
C LEU A 143 -6.92 -4.21 -8.21
N VAL A 144 -7.53 -5.34 -7.84
CA VAL A 144 -6.80 -6.59 -7.66
C VAL A 144 -6.15 -7.03 -8.97
N ASP A 145 -6.88 -7.02 -10.07
CA ASP A 145 -6.41 -7.48 -11.37
C ASP A 145 -5.19 -6.66 -11.85
N GLU A 146 -5.25 -5.33 -11.73
CA GLU A 146 -4.19 -4.40 -12.10
C GLU A 146 -2.96 -4.54 -11.20
N LYS A 147 -3.12 -4.41 -9.88
CA LYS A 147 -1.99 -4.43 -8.92
C LYS A 147 -1.33 -5.80 -8.82
N THR A 148 -2.11 -6.87 -8.92
CA THR A 148 -1.58 -8.23 -8.80
C THR A 148 -1.25 -8.87 -10.14
N ARG A 149 -1.47 -8.20 -11.27
CA ARG A 149 -1.30 -8.76 -12.62
C ARG A 149 -2.05 -10.08 -12.78
N LEU A 150 -3.33 -10.09 -12.37
CA LEU A 150 -4.24 -11.25 -12.39
C LEU A 150 -3.85 -12.44 -11.49
N THR A 151 -2.78 -12.33 -10.69
CA THR A 151 -2.39 -13.42 -9.76
C THR A 151 -3.27 -13.49 -8.52
N GLY A 152 -4.00 -12.43 -8.20
CA GLY A 152 -4.86 -12.35 -7.03
C GLY A 152 -4.10 -12.33 -5.70
N LEU A 153 -4.85 -12.53 -4.62
CA LEU A 153 -4.37 -12.58 -3.24
C LEU A 153 -5.08 -13.74 -2.49
N GLU A 154 -4.37 -14.83 -2.24
CA GLU A 154 -4.95 -16.09 -1.72
C GLU A 154 -5.74 -15.96 -0.41
N THR A 155 -5.35 -15.03 0.47
CA THR A 155 -5.99 -14.83 1.80
C THR A 155 -6.87 -13.58 1.88
N TYR A 156 -7.03 -12.87 0.76
CA TYR A 156 -7.85 -11.67 0.72
C TYR A 156 -9.33 -12.03 0.54
N ARG A 157 -10.19 -11.44 1.37
CA ARG A 157 -11.65 -11.61 1.29
C ARG A 157 -12.31 -10.29 0.92
N ARG A 158 -13.08 -10.33 -0.16
CA ARG A 158 -13.88 -9.22 -0.68
C ARG A 158 -15.16 -9.00 0.15
N GLY A 159 -15.71 -7.79 0.05
CA GLY A 159 -16.97 -7.38 0.65
C GLY A 159 -16.83 -6.64 1.98
N GLY A 160 -17.97 -6.10 2.45
CA GLY A 160 -18.07 -5.27 3.64
C GLY A 160 -18.03 -3.78 3.32
N ASP A 161 -17.69 -2.98 4.32
CA ASP A 161 -17.55 -1.52 4.17
C ASP A 161 -16.40 -1.17 3.20
N PRO A 162 -16.63 -0.25 2.23
CA PRO A 162 -15.65 0.06 1.19
C PRO A 162 -14.29 0.52 1.69
N LEU A 163 -14.23 1.33 2.76
CA LEU A 163 -12.96 1.82 3.29
C LEU A 163 -12.15 0.66 3.85
N TYR A 164 -12.80 -0.23 4.60
CA TYR A 164 -12.14 -1.41 5.15
C TYR A 164 -11.78 -2.42 4.05
N GLU A 165 -12.61 -2.59 3.02
CA GLU A 165 -12.29 -3.46 1.89
C GLU A 165 -10.99 -2.99 1.22
N PHE A 166 -10.94 -1.71 0.84
CA PHE A 166 -9.77 -1.08 0.23
C PHE A 166 -8.52 -1.18 1.12
N ALA A 167 -8.63 -0.82 2.41
CA ALA A 167 -7.48 -0.85 3.31
C ALA A 167 -6.97 -2.27 3.60
N ARG A 168 -7.86 -3.27 3.67
CA ARG A 168 -7.45 -4.68 3.80
C ARG A 168 -6.74 -5.17 2.55
N PHE A 169 -7.16 -4.73 1.36
CA PHE A 169 -6.46 -5.04 0.12
C PHE A 169 -5.03 -4.50 0.15
N HIS A 170 -4.84 -3.21 0.42
CA HIS A 170 -3.51 -2.60 0.51
C HIS A 170 -2.61 -3.34 1.50
N ARG A 171 -3.10 -3.61 2.71
CA ARG A 171 -2.34 -4.40 3.69
C ARG A 171 -1.91 -5.76 3.13
N LYS A 172 -2.82 -6.50 2.49
CA LYS A 172 -2.54 -7.82 1.94
C LYS A 172 -1.58 -7.78 0.75
N PHE A 173 -1.68 -6.74 -0.06
CA PHE A 173 -0.75 -6.49 -1.15
C PHE A 173 0.66 -6.18 -0.63
N THR A 174 0.79 -5.30 0.37
CA THR A 174 2.07 -5.01 1.03
C THR A 174 2.66 -6.26 1.70
N GLU A 175 1.84 -7.10 2.35
CA GLU A 175 2.29 -8.40 2.90
C GLU A 175 2.87 -9.32 1.82
N LYS A 176 2.32 -9.31 0.60
CA LYS A 176 2.83 -10.08 -0.54
C LYS A 176 4.16 -9.51 -1.04
N GLU A 177 4.25 -8.21 -1.26
CA GLU A 177 5.48 -7.55 -1.72
C GLU A 177 6.63 -7.75 -0.74
N ASN A 178 6.37 -7.64 0.55
CA ASN A 178 7.37 -7.90 1.60
C ASN A 178 7.89 -9.34 1.58
N LYS A 179 7.02 -10.33 1.28
CA LYS A 179 7.45 -11.73 1.14
C LYS A 179 8.34 -11.93 -0.08
N ILE A 180 7.98 -11.34 -1.22
CA ILE A 180 8.78 -11.41 -2.45
C ILE A 180 10.15 -10.76 -2.23
N ALA A 181 10.19 -9.61 -1.57
CA ALA A 181 11.44 -8.92 -1.24
C ALA A 181 12.32 -9.75 -0.30
N GLU A 182 11.74 -10.39 0.72
CA GLU A 182 12.48 -11.23 1.66
C GLU A 182 12.99 -12.52 0.99
N GLU A 183 12.17 -13.17 0.16
CA GLU A 183 12.59 -14.34 -0.63
C GLU A 183 13.73 -13.99 -1.59
N SER A 184 13.65 -12.84 -2.26
CA SER A 184 14.71 -12.33 -3.13
C SER A 184 16.00 -12.05 -2.36
N ARG A 185 15.89 -11.49 -1.15
CA ARG A 185 17.04 -11.25 -0.26
C ARG A 185 17.72 -12.55 0.17
N ILE A 186 16.93 -13.55 0.56
CA ILE A 186 17.42 -14.88 0.93
C ILE A 186 18.09 -15.55 -0.26
N GLN A 187 17.49 -15.47 -1.45
CA GLN A 187 18.06 -16.01 -2.68
C GLN A 187 19.40 -15.36 -3.02
N ALA A 188 19.49 -14.04 -2.97
CA ALA A 188 20.74 -13.31 -3.21
C ALA A 188 21.84 -13.71 -2.20
N GLN A 189 21.49 -13.86 -0.92
CA GLN A 189 22.43 -14.30 0.10
C GLN A 189 22.92 -15.74 -0.13
N ASN A 190 22.03 -16.65 -0.55
CA ASN A 190 22.38 -18.02 -0.88
C ASN A 190 23.29 -18.08 -2.12
N SER A 191 22.98 -17.32 -3.18
CA SER A 191 23.81 -17.21 -4.37
C SER A 191 25.20 -16.67 -4.05
N PHE A 192 25.30 -15.64 -3.22
CA PHE A 192 26.59 -15.10 -2.76
C PHE A 192 27.39 -16.14 -1.98
N ARG A 193 26.75 -16.83 -1.03
CA ARG A 193 27.41 -17.89 -0.25
C ARG A 193 27.92 -19.01 -1.15
N ASN A 194 27.11 -19.45 -2.12
CA ASN A 194 27.50 -20.49 -3.07
C ASN A 194 28.69 -20.05 -3.93
N ALA A 195 28.71 -18.79 -4.39
CA ALA A 195 29.85 -18.24 -5.14
C ALA A 195 31.14 -18.19 -4.29
N VAL A 196 31.04 -17.81 -3.01
CA VAL A 196 32.18 -17.84 -2.08
C VAL A 196 32.68 -19.26 -1.86
N ILE A 197 31.79 -20.22 -1.63
CA ILE A 197 32.15 -21.64 -1.49
C ILE A 197 32.87 -22.13 -2.75
N GLN A 198 32.32 -21.85 -3.94
CA GLN A 198 32.97 -22.24 -5.20
C GLN A 198 34.36 -21.61 -5.38
N SER A 199 34.54 -20.34 -5.00
CA SER A 199 35.85 -19.66 -5.05
C SER A 199 36.85 -20.32 -4.09
N VAL A 200 36.45 -20.57 -2.83
CA VAL A 200 37.30 -21.22 -1.84
C VAL A 200 37.62 -22.65 -2.29
N THR A 201 36.64 -23.40 -2.79
CA THR A 201 36.83 -24.73 -3.35
C THR A 201 37.83 -24.73 -4.50
N SER A 202 37.74 -23.76 -5.41
CA SER A 202 38.70 -23.62 -6.52
C SER A 202 40.11 -23.35 -6.02
N GLU A 203 40.25 -22.48 -5.01
CA GLU A 203 41.54 -22.11 -4.44
C GLU A 203 42.16 -23.24 -3.61
N VAL A 204 41.36 -23.96 -2.84
CA VAL A 204 41.77 -25.19 -2.11
C VAL A 204 42.18 -26.29 -3.09
N ALA A 205 41.39 -26.52 -4.14
CA ALA A 205 41.75 -27.48 -5.19
C ALA A 205 43.07 -27.12 -5.85
N LYS A 206 43.30 -25.84 -6.15
CA LYS A 206 44.58 -25.34 -6.68
C LYS A 206 45.74 -25.61 -5.72
N GLN A 207 45.55 -25.38 -4.42
CA GLN A 207 46.58 -25.68 -3.41
C GLN A 207 46.87 -27.19 -3.29
N GLN A 208 45.83 -28.04 -3.30
CA GLN A 208 45.98 -29.49 -3.24
C GLN A 208 46.69 -30.06 -4.47
N LEU A 209 46.39 -29.53 -5.66
CA LEU A 209 47.12 -29.85 -6.90
C LEU A 209 48.60 -29.46 -6.80
N LEU A 210 48.91 -28.25 -6.29
CA LEU A 210 50.28 -27.80 -6.07
C LEU A 210 51.03 -28.64 -5.02
N ALA A 211 50.32 -29.22 -4.05
CA ALA A 211 50.86 -30.15 -3.06
C ALA A 211 51.07 -31.58 -3.63
N GLY A 212 50.78 -31.82 -4.91
CA GLY A 212 51.03 -33.08 -5.60
C GLY A 212 49.92 -34.13 -5.43
N MET A 213 48.73 -33.75 -4.96
CA MET A 213 47.58 -34.66 -4.89
C MET A 213 47.04 -34.99 -6.29
N ASN A 214 46.55 -36.22 -6.47
CA ASN A 214 45.99 -36.67 -7.73
C ASN A 214 44.68 -35.91 -8.03
N PRO A 215 44.52 -35.33 -9.23
CA PRO A 215 43.31 -34.58 -9.61
C PRO A 215 42.00 -35.35 -9.42
N MET A 216 42.00 -36.67 -9.64
CA MET A 216 40.79 -37.49 -9.48
C MET A 216 40.36 -37.65 -8.02
N ASP A 217 41.32 -37.67 -7.09
CA ASP A 217 41.02 -37.78 -5.65
C ASP A 217 40.44 -36.47 -5.11
N ILE A 218 40.92 -35.33 -5.62
CA ILE A 218 40.38 -33.99 -5.32
C ILE A 218 38.95 -33.85 -5.85
N ILE A 219 38.69 -34.25 -7.10
CA ILE A 219 37.35 -34.22 -7.69
C ILE A 219 36.39 -35.09 -6.87
N ASN A 220 36.80 -36.31 -6.48
CA ASN A 220 35.97 -37.19 -5.66
C ASN A 220 35.69 -36.64 -4.27
N THR A 221 36.63 -35.89 -3.65
CA THR A 221 36.40 -35.24 -2.36
C THR A 221 35.50 -34.01 -2.45
N LEU A 222 35.58 -33.25 -3.55
CA LEU A 222 34.72 -32.09 -3.75
C LEU A 222 33.27 -32.49 -4.06
N LEU A 223 33.08 -33.52 -4.87
CA LEU A 223 31.76 -34.06 -5.21
C LEU A 223 31.07 -34.72 -4.00
N SER A 224 31.83 -35.37 -3.11
CA SER A 224 31.27 -35.91 -1.87
C SER A 224 30.90 -34.83 -0.86
N GLN A 225 31.67 -33.74 -0.78
CA GLN A 225 31.34 -32.58 0.06
C GLN A 225 30.12 -31.79 -0.43
N GLU A 226 29.88 -31.68 -1.74
CA GLU A 226 28.64 -31.09 -2.28
C GLU A 226 27.39 -31.87 -1.88
N SER A 227 27.51 -33.19 -1.71
CA SER A 227 26.43 -34.09 -1.28
C SER A 227 26.05 -33.86 0.19
N ASP A 228 27.06 -33.64 1.04
CA ASP A 228 26.89 -33.39 2.48
C ASP A 228 26.49 -31.93 2.82
N LEU A 229 26.52 -31.03 1.82
CA LEU A 229 26.06 -29.64 1.96
C LEU A 229 24.55 -29.46 1.74
N GLN A 230 23.79 -30.53 1.49
CA GLN A 230 22.33 -30.49 1.62
C GLN A 230 21.94 -30.26 3.09
N LEU A 231 21.68 -29.00 3.40
CA LEU A 231 21.36 -28.56 4.75
C LEU A 231 20.03 -29.16 5.25
N PRO A 232 19.93 -29.45 6.57
CA PRO A 232 18.69 -29.85 7.20
C PRO A 232 17.65 -28.72 7.06
N PRO A 233 16.35 -29.05 7.08
CA PRO A 233 15.30 -28.06 6.93
C PRO A 233 15.47 -26.95 7.96
N SER A 234 15.42 -25.70 7.50
CA SER A 234 15.45 -24.52 8.35
C SER A 234 14.39 -24.69 9.43
N ARG A 235 14.79 -24.84 10.69
CA ARG A 235 13.87 -24.80 11.83
C ARG A 235 13.28 -23.39 11.89
N SER A 236 12.12 -23.20 11.28
CA SER A 236 11.20 -22.13 11.61
C SER A 236 10.65 -22.42 13.02
N THR A 237 11.38 -22.04 14.06
CA THR A 237 10.82 -21.97 15.41
C THR A 237 9.84 -20.81 15.45
N MET A 238 8.60 -21.04 15.03
CA MET A 238 7.48 -20.30 15.59
C MET A 238 7.27 -20.81 17.02
N PRO A 239 7.27 -19.94 18.05
CA PRO A 239 6.89 -20.37 19.38
C PRO A 239 5.42 -20.77 19.36
N GLN A 240 5.14 -22.06 19.54
CA GLN A 240 3.80 -22.54 19.82
C GLN A 240 3.39 -22.03 21.20
N ILE A 241 2.41 -21.13 21.22
CA ILE A 241 1.71 -20.72 22.44
C ILE A 241 0.91 -21.93 22.92
N ILE A 242 1.41 -22.59 23.96
CA ILE A 242 0.69 -23.65 24.67
C ILE A 242 -0.46 -23.00 25.44
N ASN A 243 -1.69 -23.15 24.93
CA ASN A 243 -2.90 -22.88 25.70
C ASN A 243 -3.06 -23.95 26.80
N ARG A 244 -2.53 -23.67 27.99
CA ARG A 244 -3.02 -24.29 29.22
C ARG A 244 -4.07 -23.36 29.81
N ASN A 245 -5.33 -23.76 29.72
CA ASN A 245 -6.27 -23.74 30.84
C ASN A 245 -7.57 -24.44 30.44
N LYS A 246 -7.64 -25.73 30.80
CA LYS A 246 -8.88 -26.38 31.22
C LYS A 246 -8.73 -26.65 32.72
N LYS A 247 -9.54 -25.97 33.52
CA LYS A 247 -10.26 -26.53 34.66
C LYS A 247 -11.39 -25.56 35.00
#